data_AF-A0A939XBG1-F1
#
_entry.id   AF-A0A939XBG1-F1
#
_cell.length_a   1.000
_cell.length_b   1.000
_cell.length_c   1.000
_cell.angle_alpha   90.00
_cell.angle_beta   90.00
_cell.angle_gamma   90.00
#
_symmetry.space_group_name_H-M   'P 1'
#
loop_
_entity.id
_entity.type
_entity.pdbx_description
1 polymer ?
#
loop_
_entity_poly.entity_id
_entity_poly.type
_entity_poly.pdbx_seq_one_letter_code
_entity_poly.pdbx_strand_id
1 'polypeptide(L)'
;DDLMIEDPEIDAVGYNPVLMVKDFDSTGFTVAEDFMTNADTPFLALDGLIADPVNPFTGKPIKEGEKTQEQIIYVSDNLNTTFNNGNQFEDPDGYWLAVTPGDIRDDKNWRLYE
;
A
#
# COMPACT_ATOMS: atom_id res chain seq x y z
N ASP A 1 1.73 -20.86 4.45
CA ASP A 1 0.53 -20.52 3.65
C ASP A 1 0.96 -19.32 2.87
N ASP A 2 1.47 -19.60 1.69
CA ASP A 2 2.08 -18.60 0.82
C ASP A 2 0.92 -18.10 -0.04
N LEU A 3 0.65 -16.78 -0.02
CA LEU A 3 -0.41 -16.20 -0.82
C LEU A 3 0.12 -16.02 -2.24
N MET A 4 0.19 -17.13 -2.97
CA MET A 4 0.70 -17.17 -4.32
C MET A 4 -0.42 -16.75 -5.28
N ILE A 5 -0.17 -15.69 -6.04
CA ILE A 5 -1.00 -15.29 -7.17
C ILE A 5 -0.44 -16.02 -8.39
N GLU A 6 -1.21 -16.94 -8.98
CA GLU A 6 -0.72 -17.82 -10.06
C GLU A 6 -0.34 -17.07 -11.34
N ASP A 7 -0.97 -15.93 -11.61
CA ASP A 7 -0.66 -15.05 -12.73
C ASP A 7 -0.75 -13.61 -12.19
N PRO A 8 0.38 -12.95 -11.84
CA PRO A 8 1.71 -13.07 -12.46
C PRO A 8 2.79 -13.81 -11.63
N GLU A 9 2.46 -14.93 -10.98
CA GLU A 9 3.39 -15.73 -10.16
C GLU A 9 4.11 -14.95 -9.03
N ILE A 10 3.35 -14.22 -8.20
CA ILE A 10 3.89 -13.42 -7.09
C ILE A 10 3.45 -13.95 -5.72
N ASP A 11 4.28 -13.74 -4.70
CA ASP A 11 3.88 -13.85 -3.30
C ASP A 11 3.28 -12.52 -2.82
N ALA A 12 1.95 -12.44 -2.78
CA ALA A 12 1.23 -11.23 -2.39
C ALA A 12 1.42 -10.89 -0.89
N VAL A 13 1.95 -11.79 -0.06
CA VAL A 13 2.31 -11.48 1.34
C VAL A 13 3.35 -10.36 1.41
N GLY A 14 4.26 -10.28 0.44
CA GLY A 14 5.27 -9.22 0.36
C GLY A 14 4.68 -7.81 0.24
N TYR A 15 3.43 -7.71 -0.21
CA TYR A 15 2.72 -6.44 -0.47
C TYR A 15 1.55 -6.20 0.49
N ASN A 16 1.34 -7.09 1.47
CA ASN A 16 0.27 -6.99 2.46
C ASN A 16 0.86 -6.80 3.89
N PRO A 17 1.40 -5.61 4.21
CA PRO A 17 1.95 -5.35 5.53
C PRO A 17 0.85 -5.29 6.60
N VAL A 18 1.14 -5.80 7.79
CA VAL A 18 0.26 -5.66 8.96
C VAL A 18 0.36 -4.25 9.53
N LEU A 19 -0.74 -3.50 9.50
CA LEU A 19 -0.85 -2.19 10.15
C LEU A 19 -1.40 -2.36 11.57
N MET A 20 -0.65 -1.86 12.56
CA MET A 20 -1.07 -1.87 13.97
C MET A 20 -1.37 -0.45 14.45
N VAL A 21 -2.59 -0.22 14.94
CA VAL A 21 -3.05 1.05 15.49
C VAL A 21 -3.44 0.83 16.95
N LYS A 22 -3.12 1.81 17.81
CA LYS A 22 -3.55 1.80 19.20
C LYS A 22 -4.20 3.14 19.56
N ASP A 23 -5.50 3.10 19.78
CA ASP A 23 -6.23 4.25 20.29
C ASP A 23 -5.96 4.46 21.78
N PHE A 24 -6.03 5.71 22.21
CA PHE A 24 -5.85 6.07 23.61
C PHE A 24 -6.94 5.41 24.48
N ASP A 25 -6.54 4.80 25.60
CA ASP A 25 -7.43 4.09 26.54
C ASP A 25 -8.13 2.82 25.98
N SER A 26 -7.80 2.39 24.76
CA SER A 26 -8.31 1.12 24.21
C SER A 26 -7.69 -0.09 24.93
N THR A 27 -8.49 -1.15 25.12
CA THR A 27 -8.07 -2.42 25.74
C THR A 27 -8.45 -3.60 24.86
N GLY A 28 -7.61 -4.64 24.87
CA GLY A 28 -7.77 -5.79 23.98
C GLY A 28 -7.28 -5.52 22.56
N PHE A 29 -7.60 -6.44 21.65
CA PHE A 29 -7.26 -6.35 20.23
C PHE A 29 -8.52 -6.54 19.39
N THR A 30 -8.63 -5.75 18.34
CA THR A 30 -9.58 -5.94 17.24
C THR A 30 -8.79 -6.09 15.94
N VAL A 31 -9.40 -6.73 14.95
CA VAL A 31 -8.83 -6.88 13.61
C VAL A 31 -9.79 -6.22 12.63
N ALA A 32 -9.25 -5.36 11.77
CA ALA A 32 -9.93 -4.83 10.61
C ALA A 32 -9.35 -5.51 9.37
N GLU A 33 -10.22 -5.93 8.46
CA GLU A 33 -9.85 -6.57 7.19
C GLU A 33 -10.16 -5.63 6.00
N ASP A 34 -10.41 -4.35 6.28
CA ASP A 34 -10.65 -3.34 5.26
C ASP A 34 -9.39 -3.13 4.40
N PHE A 35 -9.59 -2.85 3.11
CA PHE A 35 -8.49 -2.54 2.21
C PHE A 35 -7.78 -1.26 2.67
N MET A 36 -6.47 -1.36 2.96
CA MET A 36 -5.63 -0.27 3.47
C MET A 36 -4.33 -0.17 2.68
N THR A 37 -3.74 1.01 2.69
CA THR A 37 -2.44 1.32 2.10
C THR A 37 -1.54 1.97 3.16
N ASN A 38 -0.23 2.06 2.89
CA ASN A 38 0.67 2.82 3.76
C ASN A 38 0.27 4.29 3.91
N ALA A 39 -0.48 4.85 2.95
CA ALA A 39 -0.98 6.22 2.98
C ALA A 39 -2.11 6.46 3.99
N ASP A 40 -2.72 5.41 4.55
CA ASP A 40 -3.73 5.52 5.61
C ASP A 40 -3.10 5.86 6.97
N THR A 41 -1.80 5.59 7.15
CA THR A 41 -1.06 5.90 8.40
C THR A 41 -1.18 7.37 8.84
N PRO A 42 -0.88 8.38 7.99
CA PRO A 42 -1.03 9.77 8.39
C PRO A 42 -2.49 10.19 8.62
N PHE A 43 -3.47 9.56 7.95
CA PHE A 43 -4.87 9.82 8.23
C PHE A 43 -5.23 9.35 9.64
N LEU A 44 -4.95 8.07 9.96
CA LEU A 44 -5.21 7.47 11.27
C LEU A 44 -4.47 8.21 12.40
N ALA A 45 -3.25 8.67 12.16
CA ALA A 45 -2.45 9.39 13.16
C ALA A 45 -2.99 10.79 13.50
N LEU A 46 -3.75 11.42 12.59
CA LEU A 46 -4.27 12.78 12.74
C LEU A 46 -5.77 12.82 13.03
N ASP A 47 -6.47 11.69 12.82
CA ASP A 47 -7.90 11.59 13.03
C ASP A 47 -8.29 11.94 14.47
N GLY A 48 -9.32 12.76 14.62
CA GLY A 48 -9.76 13.33 15.91
C GLY A 48 -8.78 14.31 16.59
N LEU A 49 -7.54 14.48 16.09
CA LEU A 49 -6.52 15.36 16.68
C LEU A 49 -6.43 16.72 15.97
N ILE A 50 -6.46 16.74 14.64
CA ILE A 50 -6.36 17.96 13.82
C ILE A 50 -7.58 18.04 12.90
N ALA A 51 -8.29 19.17 12.94
CA ALA A 51 -9.38 19.43 11.99
C ALA A 51 -8.82 19.75 10.59
N ASP A 52 -9.38 19.11 9.57
CA ASP A 52 -9.02 19.28 8.15
C ASP A 52 -7.49 19.23 7.89
N PRO A 53 -6.81 18.13 8.26
CA PRO A 53 -5.36 18.07 8.15
C PRO A 53 -4.90 18.17 6.69
N VAL A 54 -3.79 18.88 6.45
CA VAL A 54 -3.21 19.10 5.13
C VAL A 54 -1.75 18.66 5.14
N ASN A 55 -1.33 17.95 4.11
CA ASN A 55 0.07 17.62 3.92
C ASN A 55 0.87 18.91 3.63
N PRO A 56 1.87 19.27 4.46
CA PRO A 56 2.56 20.55 4.35
C PRO A 56 3.45 20.68 3.10
N PHE A 57 3.83 19.57 2.48
CA PHE A 57 4.63 19.56 1.26
C PHE A 57 3.76 19.69 0.01
N THR A 58 2.64 18.97 -0.05
CA THR A 58 1.80 18.93 -1.26
C THR A 58 0.63 19.92 -1.22
N GLY A 59 0.27 20.44 -0.05
CA GLY A 59 -0.93 21.26 0.16
C GLY A 59 -2.24 20.49 -0.02
N LYS A 60 -2.20 19.17 -0.18
CA LYS A 60 -3.39 18.33 -0.35
C LYS A 60 -3.97 17.91 1.00
N PRO A 61 -5.31 17.79 1.12
CA PRO A 61 -5.94 17.24 2.31
C PRO A 61 -5.45 15.82 2.61
N ILE A 62 -5.24 15.52 3.90
CA ILE A 62 -5.06 14.16 4.41
C ILE A 62 -6.46 13.68 4.80
N LYS A 63 -7.02 12.78 4.00
CA LYS A 63 -8.38 12.25 4.18
C LYS A 63 -8.43 10.78 3.78
N GLU A 64 -9.34 10.05 4.38
CA GLU A 64 -9.71 8.71 3.92
C GLU A 64 -10.55 8.80 2.64
N GLY A 65 -10.28 7.96 1.65
CA GLY A 65 -11.24 7.70 0.56
C GLY A 65 -10.74 7.84 -0.87
N GLU A 66 -9.48 8.20 -1.11
CA GLU A 66 -8.95 8.19 -2.49
C GLU A 66 -8.49 6.80 -2.96
N LYS A 67 -8.59 5.79 -2.10
CA LYS A 67 -8.24 4.38 -2.37
C LYS A 67 -9.39 3.53 -2.95
N THR A 68 -10.31 4.17 -3.68
CA THR A 68 -11.47 3.50 -4.31
C THR A 68 -11.21 3.00 -5.73
N GLN A 69 -10.08 3.40 -6.30
CA GLN A 69 -9.61 2.97 -7.62
C GLN A 69 -8.51 1.92 -7.49
N GLU A 70 -8.14 1.27 -8.60
CA GLU A 70 -6.99 0.36 -8.64
C GLU A 70 -5.74 1.05 -8.09
N GLN A 71 -5.01 0.32 -7.24
CA GLN A 71 -3.71 0.74 -6.71
C GLN A 71 -2.61 0.11 -7.54
N ILE A 72 -1.60 0.91 -7.90
CA ILE A 72 -0.51 0.49 -8.78
C ILE A 72 0.76 0.28 -7.94
N ILE A 73 1.37 -0.90 -8.07
CA ILE A 73 2.55 -1.31 -7.29
C ILE A 73 3.70 -1.56 -8.26
N TYR A 74 4.84 -0.91 -8.03
CA TYR A 74 6.07 -1.21 -8.75
C TYR A 74 6.77 -2.40 -8.10
N VAL A 75 7.16 -3.38 -8.92
CA VAL A 75 7.90 -4.58 -8.50
C VAL A 75 9.26 -4.60 -9.17
N SER A 76 10.30 -4.81 -8.37
CA SER A 76 11.68 -4.91 -8.82
C SER A 76 12.48 -5.71 -7.81
N ASP A 77 13.24 -6.70 -8.29
CA ASP A 77 14.20 -7.46 -7.50
C ASP A 77 15.61 -6.84 -7.57
N ASN A 78 15.80 -5.80 -8.39
CA ASN A 78 17.05 -5.09 -8.49
C ASN A 78 17.24 -4.14 -7.30
N LEU A 79 17.86 -4.64 -6.24
CA LEU A 79 18.17 -3.84 -5.05
C LEU A 79 19.53 -3.10 -5.15
N ASN A 80 20.12 -3.01 -6.36
CA ASN A 80 21.47 -2.48 -6.51
C ASN A 80 21.52 -0.95 -6.46
N THR A 81 21.67 -0.41 -5.25
CA THR A 81 21.82 1.04 -5.01
C THR A 81 23.16 1.63 -5.45
N THR A 82 24.12 0.81 -5.92
CA THR A 82 25.43 1.30 -6.40
C THR A 82 25.41 1.72 -7.86
N PHE A 83 24.36 1.35 -8.61
CA PHE A 83 24.18 1.75 -10.00
C PHE A 83 23.42 3.08 -10.06
N ASN A 84 23.97 4.07 -10.75
CA ASN A 84 23.35 5.40 -10.87
C ASN A 84 22.45 5.46 -12.11
N ASN A 85 21.14 5.32 -11.89
CA ASN A 85 20.08 5.48 -12.89
C ASN A 85 19.60 6.96 -13.04
N GLY A 86 20.38 7.93 -12.55
CA GLY A 86 20.00 9.33 -12.57
C GLY A 86 19.01 9.68 -11.46
N ASN A 87 17.80 10.14 -11.82
CA ASN A 87 16.76 10.56 -10.89
C ASN A 87 15.61 9.56 -10.74
N GLN A 88 15.71 8.39 -11.38
CA GLN A 88 14.74 7.32 -11.32
C GLN A 88 15.45 6.02 -10.97
N PHE A 89 14.75 5.12 -10.31
CA PHE A 89 15.23 3.76 -10.14
C PHE A 89 14.70 2.95 -11.33
N GLU A 90 15.60 2.48 -12.19
CA GLU A 90 15.24 1.69 -13.36
C GLU A 90 15.72 0.25 -13.18
N ASP A 91 14.78 -0.67 -13.27
CA ASP A 91 15.02 -2.10 -13.40
C ASP A 91 14.46 -2.54 -14.76
N PRO A 92 15.30 -3.03 -15.70
CA PRO A 92 14.82 -3.50 -17.00
C PRO A 92 13.87 -4.69 -16.88
N ASP A 93 13.94 -5.43 -15.77
CA ASP A 93 13.06 -6.57 -15.47
C ASP A 93 11.92 -6.17 -14.51
N GLY A 94 11.86 -4.90 -14.11
CA GLY A 94 10.81 -4.38 -13.24
C GLY A 94 9.47 -4.28 -13.97
N TYR A 95 8.38 -4.52 -13.23
CA TYR A 95 7.03 -4.53 -13.76
C TYR A 95 6.05 -3.88 -12.78
N TRP A 96 4.83 -3.66 -13.24
CA TRP A 96 3.78 -3.03 -12.45
C TRP A 96 2.64 -4.01 -12.23
N LEU A 97 2.08 -3.99 -11.02
CA LEU A 97 0.87 -4.70 -10.65
C LEU A 97 -0.26 -3.70 -10.44
N ALA A 98 -1.48 -4.12 -10.75
CA ALA A 98 -2.68 -3.42 -10.34
C ALA A 98 -3.45 -4.27 -9.31
N VAL A 99 -3.90 -3.62 -8.24
CA VAL A 99 -4.70 -4.22 -7.18
C VAL A 99 -6.03 -3.50 -7.09
N THR A 100 -7.13 -4.22 -7.28
CA THR A 100 -8.47 -3.69 -7.06
C THR A 100 -8.76 -3.63 -5.56
N PRO A 101 -9.30 -2.51 -5.02
CA PRO A 101 -9.67 -2.43 -3.61
C PRO A 101 -10.65 -3.54 -3.20
N GLY A 102 -10.31 -4.28 -2.16
CA GLY A 102 -11.04 -5.46 -1.72
C GLY A 102 -10.18 -6.34 -0.81
N ASP A 103 -10.50 -7.63 -0.71
CA ASP A 103 -9.63 -8.58 -0.02
C ASP A 103 -8.36 -8.81 -0.85
N ILE A 104 -7.23 -8.34 -0.33
CA ILE A 104 -5.92 -8.48 -0.95
C ILE A 104 -5.47 -9.94 -1.07
N ARG A 105 -6.17 -10.86 -0.40
CA ARG A 105 -5.95 -12.31 -0.46
C ARG A 105 -6.75 -13.00 -1.56
N ASP A 106 -7.64 -12.29 -2.24
CA ASP A 106 -8.36 -12.80 -3.42
C ASP A 106 -7.50 -12.55 -4.66
N ASP A 107 -7.09 -13.63 -5.32
CA ASP A 107 -6.26 -13.59 -6.53
C ASP A 107 -6.89 -12.79 -7.67
N LYS A 108 -8.22 -12.73 -7.73
CA LYS A 108 -8.97 -11.96 -8.74
C LYS A 108 -8.81 -10.46 -8.60
N ASN A 109 -8.34 -9.97 -7.45
CA ASN A 109 -8.07 -8.55 -7.25
C ASN A 109 -6.69 -8.15 -7.80
N TRP A 110 -5.87 -9.09 -8.25
CA TRP A 110 -4.53 -8.86 -8.76
C TRP A 110 -4.46 -9.05 -10.28
N ARG A 111 -3.65 -8.23 -10.93
CA ARG A 111 -3.27 -8.41 -12.33
C ARG A 111 -1.97 -7.68 -12.66
N LEU A 112 -1.32 -8.09 -13.73
CA LEU A 112 -0.28 -7.28 -14.36
C LEU A 112 -0.87 -5.95 -14.87
N TYR A 113 -0.15 -4.86 -14.67
CA TYR A 113 -0.52 -3.54 -15.19
C TYR A 113 0.22 -3.28 -16.52
N GLU A 114 -0.55 -3.08 -17.58
CA GLU A 114 -0.09 -2.75 -18.94
C GLU A 114 -0.02 -1.23 -19.18
#